data_AF-A0A2I0F715-F1
#
_entry.id   AF-A0A2I0F715-F1
#
_cell.length_a   1.000
_cell.length_b   1.000
_cell.length_c   1.000
_cell.angle_alpha   90.00
_cell.angle_beta   90.00
_cell.angle_gamma   90.00
#
_symmetry.space_group_name_H-M   'P 1'
#
loop_
_entity.id
_entity.type
_entity.pdbx_description
1 polymer ?
#
loop_
_entity_poly.entity_id
_entity_poly.type
_entity_poly.pdbx_seq_one_letter_code
_entity_poly.pdbx_strand_id
1 'polypeptide(L)' 'MVLMYLLGIVVMLSFILSVWHYTRKNKLKWVRVFIVLTVSLTGFIVLDGSTFWLVDSCLDASGSFNYEQDKCEY' A
#
# COMPACT_ATOMS: atom_id res chain seq x y z
N MET A 1 1.15 -7.62 13.31
CA MET A 1 -0.09 -7.84 12.53
C MET A 1 -1.23 -6.84 12.81
N VAL A 2 -1.94 -6.84 13.96
CA VAL A 2 -3.16 -6.01 14.19
C VAL A 2 -2.94 -4.50 14.00
N LEU A 3 -1.79 -3.99 14.45
CA LEU A 3 -1.43 -2.57 14.31
C LEU A 3 -1.29 -2.15 12.83
N MET A 4 -0.79 -3.06 11.99
CA MET A 4 -0.58 -2.80 10.56
C MET A 4 -1.92 -2.71 9.81
N TYR A 5 -2.88 -3.58 10.14
CA TYR A 5 -4.24 -3.50 9.61
C TYR A 5 -4.95 -2.20 10.04
N LEU A 6 -4.80 -1.78 11.29
CA LEU A 6 -5.37 -0.51 11.78
C LEU A 6 -4.80 0.69 11.04
N LEU A 7 -3.49 0.74 10.80
CA LEU A 7 -2.85 1.79 10.01
C LEU A 7 -3.38 1.81 8.57
N GLY A 8 -3.52 0.64 7.93
CA GLY A 8 -4.13 0.54 6.60
C GLY A 8 -5.55 1.10 6.53
N ILE A 9 -6.39 0.80 7.53
CA ILE A 9 -7.78 1.29 7.59
C ILE A 9 -7.82 2.83 7.75
N VAL A 10 -6.97 3.40 8.62
CA VAL A 10 -6.92 4.85 8.85
C VAL A 10 -6.48 5.60 7.58
N VAL A 11 -5.49 5.06 6.85
CA VAL A 11 -5.02 5.62 5.59
C VAL A 11 -6.13 5.59 4.53
N MET A 12 -6.86 4.47 4.41
CA MET A 12 -7.96 4.32 3.46
C MET A 12 -9.11 5.29 3.75
N LEU A 13 -9.51 5.44 5.02
CA LEU A 13 -10.55 6.39 5.42
C LEU A 13 -10.14 7.84 5.10
N SER A 14 -8.88 8.19 5.36
CA SER A 14 -8.35 9.52 5.07
C SER A 14 -8.35 9.80 3.56
N PHE A 15 -8.01 8.80 2.75
CA PHE A 15 -8.02 8.90 1.29
C PHE A 15 -9.45 9.10 0.75
N ILE A 16 -10.42 8.32 1.25
CA ILE A 16 -11.85 8.44 0.87
C ILE A 16 -12.39 9.84 1.21
N LEU A 17 -12.11 10.35 2.42
CA LEU A 17 -12.55 11.69 2.84
C LEU A 17 -11.91 12.79 1.98
N SER A 18 -10.63 12.66 1.65
CA SER A 18 -9.92 13.59 0.78
C SER A 18 -10.54 13.62 -0.63
N VAL A 19 -10.77 12.44 -1.24
CA VAL A 19 -11.40 12.31 -2.57
C VAL A 19 -12.84 12.84 -2.56
N TRP A 20 -13.62 12.55 -1.52
CA TRP A 20 -14.99 13.03 -1.35
C TRP A 20 -15.05 14.56 -1.23
N HIS A 21 -14.19 15.14 -0.39
CA HIS A 21 -14.13 16.58 -0.21
C HIS A 21 -13.70 17.29 -1.51
N TYR A 22 -12.75 16.70 -2.25
CA TYR A 22 -12.25 17.26 -3.51
C TYR A 22 -13.30 17.19 -4.63
N THR A 23 -14.00 16.06 -4.77
CA THR A 23 -15.07 15.86 -5.76
C THR A 23 -16.30 16.72 -5.49
N ARG A 24 -16.65 16.97 -4.22
CA ARG A 24 -17.80 17.81 -3.86
C ARG A 24 -17.60 19.30 -4.15
N LYS A 25 -16.37 19.81 -3.98
CA LYS A 25 -16.08 21.25 -4.05
C LYS A 25 -15.67 21.73 -5.44
N ASN A 26 -15.16 20.84 -6.29
CA ASN A 26 -14.61 21.22 -7.59
C ASN A 26 -15.15 20.33 -8.70
N LYS A 27 -15.94 20.89 -9.64
CA LYS A 27 -16.26 20.23 -10.93
C LYS A 27 -15.01 20.05 -11.83
N LEU A 28 -13.82 20.43 -11.34
CA LEU A 28 -12.57 20.42 -12.07
C LEU A 28 -11.88 19.05 -12.04
N LYS A 29 -12.14 18.33 -13.13
CA LYS A 29 -11.36 17.27 -13.78
C LYS A 29 -10.86 16.15 -12.86
N TRP A 30 -11.70 15.13 -12.75
CA TRP A 30 -11.40 13.73 -12.41
C TRP A 30 -10.01 13.25 -12.82
N VAL A 31 -9.45 13.79 -13.90
CA VAL A 31 -8.05 13.61 -14.34
C VAL A 31 -7.02 13.79 -13.22
N ARG A 32 -7.11 14.82 -12.36
CA ARG A 32 -6.12 15.01 -11.28
C ARG A 32 -6.23 13.94 -10.20
N VAL A 33 -7.46 13.58 -9.83
CA VAL A 33 -7.72 12.49 -8.88
C VAL A 33 -7.21 11.19 -9.46
N PHE A 34 -7.47 10.93 -10.74
CA PHE A 34 -7.03 9.73 -11.44
C PHE A 34 -5.51 9.61 -11.48
N ILE A 35 -4.78 10.70 -11.78
CA ILE A 35 -3.31 10.74 -11.78
C ILE A 35 -2.74 10.44 -10.38
N VAL A 36 -3.29 11.04 -9.33
CA VAL A 36 -2.83 10.76 -7.96
C VAL A 36 -3.09 9.30 -7.61
N LEU A 37 -4.27 8.77 -7.98
CA LEU A 37 -4.66 7.40 -7.69
C LEU A 37 -3.79 6.39 -8.43
N THR A 38 -3.47 6.61 -9.71
CA THR A 38 -2.52 5.75 -10.44
C THR A 38 -1.13 5.81 -9.85
N VAL A 39 -0.59 6.99 -9.53
CA VAL A 39 0.73 7.12 -8.90
C VAL A 39 0.79 6.40 -7.56
N SER A 40 -0.23 6.58 -6.71
CA SER A 40 -0.32 5.89 -5.43
C SER A 40 -0.42 4.38 -5.59
N LEU A 41 -1.21 3.89 -6.56
CA LEU A 41 -1.37 2.46 -6.83
C LEU A 41 -0.06 1.84 -7.34
N THR A 42 0.63 2.51 -8.26
CA THR A 42 1.93 2.04 -8.77
C THR A 42 2.98 2.01 -7.67
N GLY A 43 3.05 3.05 -6.83
CA GLY A 43 3.93 3.06 -5.67
C GLY A 43 3.62 1.93 -4.68
N PHE A 44 2.34 1.65 -4.44
CA PHE A 44 1.92 0.55 -3.59
C PHE A 44 2.35 -0.82 -4.15
N ILE A 45 2.12 -1.09 -5.44
CA ILE A 45 2.52 -2.35 -6.09
C ILE A 45 4.04 -2.55 -6.03
N VAL A 46 4.82 -1.49 -6.28
CA VAL A 46 6.29 -1.57 -6.24
C VAL A 46 6.79 -1.82 -4.81
N LEU A 47 6.15 -1.22 -3.81
CA LEU A 47 6.48 -1.46 -2.41
C LEU A 47 6.09 -2.89 -2.01
N ASP A 48 4.86 -3.32 -2.28
CA ASP A 48 4.36 -4.66 -1.95
C ASP A 48 5.21 -5.78 -2.58
N GLY A 49 5.64 -5.60 -3.83
CA GLY A 49 6.54 -6.51 -4.52
C GLY A 49 8.02 -6.35 -4.19
N SER A 50 8.39 -5.43 -3.29
CA SER A 50 9.80 -5.25 -2.93
C SER A 50 10.26 -6.36 -1.98
N THR A 51 11.54 -6.72 -2.12
CA THR A 51 12.20 -7.72 -1.27
C THR A 51 12.09 -7.39 0.22
N PHE A 52 11.96 -6.11 0.58
CA PHE A 52 11.77 -5.69 1.97
C PHE A 52 10.50 -6.29 2.61
N TRP A 53 9.34 -6.16 1.97
CA TRP A 53 8.07 -6.69 2.51
C TRP A 53 8.01 -8.21 2.43
N LEU A 54 8.68 -8.80 1.45
CA LEU A 54 8.78 -10.26 1.28
C LEU A 54 9.63 -10.88 2.41
N VAL A 55 10.73 -10.23 2.79
CA VAL A 55 11.54 -10.61 3.95
C VAL A 55 10.76 -10.42 5.25
N ASP A 56 10.16 -9.24 5.43
CA ASP A 56 9.42 -8.88 6.64
C ASP A 56 8.27 -9.86 6.90
N SER A 57 7.46 -10.15 5.89
CA SER A 57 6.37 -11.13 5.99
C SER A 57 6.84 -12.57 6.26
N CYS A 58 7.98 -12.97 5.70
CA CYS A 58 8.59 -14.28 5.98
C CYS A 58 9.02 -14.41 7.44
N LEU A 59 9.72 -13.40 7.96
CA LEU A 59 10.18 -13.36 9.34
C LEU A 59 9.01 -13.27 10.33
N ASP A 60 7.97 -12.48 10.01
CA ASP A 60 6.74 -12.39 10.82
C ASP A 60 6.00 -13.74 10.89
N ALA A 61 6.10 -14.56 9.84
CA ALA A 61 5.55 -15.91 9.79
C ALA A 61 6.46 -16.98 10.44
N SER A 62 7.52 -16.55 11.16
CA SER A 62 8.53 -17.42 11.77
C SER A 62 9.35 -18.27 10.78
N GLY A 63 9.34 -17.91 9.49
CA GLY A 63 10.20 -18.50 8.47
C GLY A 63 11.61 -17.88 8.46
N SER A 64 12.51 -18.49 7.70
CA SER A 64 13.84 -17.95 7.40
C SER A 64 13.88 -17.49 5.95
N PHE A 65 14.28 -16.24 5.71
CA PHE A 65 14.37 -15.71 4.36
C PHE A 65 15.75 -16.01 3.74
N ASN A 66 15.74 -16.74 2.62
CA ASN A 66 16.93 -17.04 1.84
C ASN A 66 17.16 -15.96 0.77
N TYR A 67 18.14 -15.08 1.02
CA TYR A 67 18.49 -13.97 0.13
C TYR A 67 19.18 -14.38 -1.18
N GLU A 68 19.72 -15.61 -1.27
CA GLU A 68 20.31 -16.10 -2.52
C GLU A 68 19.26 -16.60 -3.51
N GLN A 69 18.13 -17.09 -3.00
CA GLN A 69 17.05 -17.65 -3.81
C GLN A 69 15.78 -16.81 -3.84
N ASP A 70 15.76 -15.69 -3.13
CA ASP A 70 14.57 -14.84 -2.90
C ASP A 70 13.35 -15.64 -2.44
N LYS A 71 13.55 -16.58 -1.50
CA LYS A 71 12.51 -17.51 -1.02
C LYS A 71 12.42 -17.52 0.50
N CYS A 72 11.18 -17.64 0.98
CA CYS A 72 10.91 -17.93 2.39
C CYS A 72 10.93 -19.44 2.61
N GLU A 73 11.72 -19.89 3.58
CA GLU A 73 11.82 -21.28 4.04
C GLU A 73 11.09 -21.41 5.39
N TYR A 74 10.22 -22.41 5.54
CA TYR A 74 9.39 -22.65 6.72
C TYR A 74 9.79 -23.94 7.46
#